data_AF-A0A7U4DQF7-F1
#
_entry.id   AF-A0A7U4DQF7-F1
#
_cell.length_a   1.000
_cell.length_b   1.000
_cell.length_c   1.000
_cell.angle_alpha   90.00
_cell.angle_beta   90.00
_cell.angle_gamma   90.00
#
_symmetry.space_group_name_H-M   'P 1'
#
loop_
_entity.id
_entity.type
_entity.pdbx_description
1 polymer ?
#
loop_
_entity_poly.entity_id
_entity_poly.type
_entity_poly.pdbx_seq_one_letter_code
_entity_poly.pdbx_strand_id
1 'polypeptide(L)' 'MIRIEQLTVIVDKPTTKLQAFRLEDTIRAPAVIVFIDEEKAQLIPLPQGETPPTTIRSHTMQAKIDIIGLDEINAYLRQS' A
#
# COMPACT_ATOMS: atom_id res chain seq x y z
N MET A 1 13.79 0.84 -6.67
CA MET A 1 13.87 0.45 -5.24
C MET A 1 12.63 0.98 -4.51
N ILE A 2 12.08 0.29 -3.51
CA ILE A 2 10.95 0.79 -2.70
C ILE A 2 11.44 1.06 -1.28
N ARG A 3 11.08 2.21 -0.71
CA ARG A 3 11.43 2.59 0.67
C ARG A 3 10.33 3.42 1.31
N ILE A 4 10.34 3.53 2.63
CA ILE A 4 9.42 4.39 3.38
C ILE A 4 10.19 5.59 3.90
N GLU A 5 9.67 6.78 3.65
CA GLU A 5 10.17 8.04 4.19
C GLU A 5 9.02 8.73 4.94
N GLN A 6 9.11 8.77 6.27
CA GLN A 6 8.06 9.30 7.15
C GLN A 6 6.70 8.65 6.85
N LEU A 7 5.76 9.42 6.27
CA LEU A 7 4.41 8.97 5.93
C LEU A 7 4.22 8.65 4.44
N THR A 8 5.33 8.50 3.69
CA THR A 8 5.29 8.29 2.25
C THR A 8 6.06 7.02 1.85
N VAL A 9 5.41 6.14 1.09
CA VAL A 9 6.09 5.07 0.34
C VAL A 9 6.68 5.67 -0.94
N ILE A 10 7.98 5.56 -1.12
CA ILE A 10 8.70 6.04 -2.29
C ILE A 10 9.06 4.87 -3.20
N VAL A 11 8.59 4.97 -4.44
CA VAL A 11 8.91 4.09 -5.56
C VAL A 11 9.93 4.79 -6.45
N ASP A 12 11.18 4.35 -6.37
CA ASP A 12 12.30 4.90 -7.13
C ASP A 12 12.32 4.33 -8.56
N LYS A 13 11.24 4.60 -9.32
CA LYS A 13 11.09 4.36 -10.77
C LYS A 13 9.92 5.20 -11.31
N PRO A 14 9.90 5.58 -12.61
CA PRO A 14 8.70 6.10 -13.25
C PRO A 14 7.61 5.02 -13.35
N THR A 15 6.34 5.43 -13.22
CA THR A 15 5.20 4.50 -13.23
C THR A 15 4.00 5.06 -14.01
N THR A 16 3.16 4.17 -14.53
CA THR A 16 1.89 4.49 -15.21
C THR A 16 0.66 4.13 -14.38
N LYS A 17 0.79 3.17 -13.45
CA LYS A 17 -0.20 2.79 -12.45
C LYS A 17 0.47 2.74 -11.08
N LEU A 18 -0.12 3.45 -10.13
CA LEU A 18 0.33 3.50 -8.75
C LEU A 18 -0.86 3.48 -7.82
N GLN A 19 -1.06 2.36 -7.12
CA GLN A 19 -2.12 2.17 -6.13
C GLN A 19 -1.56 1.46 -4.91
N ALA A 20 -2.06 1.81 -3.73
CA ALA A 20 -1.59 1.21 -2.49
C ALA A 20 -2.72 1.12 -1.47
N PHE A 21 -2.72 0.02 -0.72
CA PHE A 21 -3.74 -0.29 0.29
C PHE A 21 -3.07 -0.68 1.60
N ARG A 22 -3.65 -0.28 2.72
CA ARG A 22 -3.24 -0.69 4.07
C ARG A 22 -4.41 -1.41 4.75
N LEU A 23 -4.15 -2.56 5.35
CA LEU A 23 -5.13 -3.22 6.21
C LEU A 23 -5.23 -2.50 7.56
N GLU A 24 -6.44 -2.15 7.97
CA GLU A 24 -6.70 -1.50 9.26
C GLU A 24 -6.76 -2.49 10.43
N ASP A 25 -7.25 -3.70 10.16
CA ASP A 25 -7.65 -4.66 11.20
C ASP A 25 -6.68 -5.84 11.29
N THR A 26 -5.42 -5.55 11.63
CA THR A 26 -4.45 -6.61 11.89
C THR A 26 -3.87 -6.48 13.28
N ILE A 27 -4.18 -7.45 14.14
CA ILE A 27 -3.39 -7.78 15.36
C ILE A 27 -1.93 -8.11 14.98
N ARG A 28 -1.66 -8.35 13.69
CA ARG A 28 -0.36 -8.61 13.08
C ARG A 28 0.30 -7.32 12.62
N ALA A 29 1.61 -7.34 12.39
CA ALA A 29 2.36 -6.16 11.92
C ALA A 29 1.68 -5.52 10.69
N PRO A 30 1.41 -4.20 10.72
CA PRO A 30 0.73 -3.53 9.61
C PRO A 30 1.58 -3.62 8.33
N ALA A 31 0.95 -3.71 7.17
CA ALA A 31 1.63 -3.78 5.88
C ALA A 31 0.90 -2.92 4.84
N VAL A 32 1.66 -2.39 3.90
CA VAL A 32 1.12 -1.73 2.70
C VAL A 32 1.26 -2.67 1.52
N ILE A 33 0.14 -2.93 0.85
CA ILE A 33 0.07 -3.67 -0.40
C ILE A 33 0.16 -2.64 -1.52
N VAL A 34 1.14 -2.75 -2.39
CA VAL A 34 1.39 -1.78 -3.46
C VAL A 34 1.28 -2.45 -4.83
N PHE A 35 0.58 -1.80 -5.74
CA PHE A 35 0.43 -2.17 -7.14
C PHE A 35 1.14 -1.13 -8.02
N ILE A 36 2.21 -1.53 -8.71
CA ILE A 36 3.10 -0.62 -9.45
C ILE A 36 3.37 -1.17 -10.86
N ASP A 37 2.57 -0.79 -11.86
CA ASP A 37 2.65 -1.24 -13.28
C ASP A 37 2.66 -2.77 -13.52
N GLU A 38 2.97 -3.56 -12.50
CA GLU A 38 3.19 -4.98 -12.50
C GLU A 38 1.87 -5.69 -12.18
N GLU A 39 1.70 -6.87 -12.75
CA GLU A 39 0.54 -7.72 -12.46
C GLU A 39 0.54 -8.22 -11.00
N LYS A 40 1.68 -8.16 -10.31
CA LYS A 40 1.85 -8.67 -8.95
C LYS A 40 1.97 -7.54 -7.93
N ALA A 41 1.20 -7.65 -6.85
CA ALA A 41 1.29 -6.76 -5.72
C ALA A 41 2.58 -6.98 -4.93
N GLN A 42 3.18 -5.89 -4.44
CA GLN A 42 4.32 -5.92 -3.54
C GLN A 42 3.86 -5.60 -2.12
N LEU A 43 4.30 -6.42 -1.15
CA LEU A 43 3.99 -6.25 0.26
C LEU A 43 5.14 -5.54 0.96
N ILE A 44 4.85 -4.41 1.58
CA ILE A 44 5.81 -3.63 2.35
C ILE A 44 5.43 -3.74 3.83
N PRO A 45 6.19 -4.49 4.64
CA PRO A 45 5.95 -4.55 6.08
C PRO A 45 6.24 -3.19 6.72
N LEU A 46 5.39 -2.80 7.67
CA LEU A 46 5.57 -1.58 8.44
C LEU A 46 6.10 -1.91 9.84
N PRO A 47 6.96 -1.05 10.42
CA PRO A 47 7.36 -1.18 11.81
C PRO A 47 6.13 -1.08 12.74
N GLN A 48 6.07 -1.94 13.76
CA GLN A 48 5.02 -1.85 14.77
C GLN A 48 5.23 -0.62 15.67
N GLY A 49 4.15 0.10 15.97
CA GLY A 49 4.18 1.28 16.84
C GLY A 49 4.54 2.60 16.13
N GLU A 50 4.91 2.57 14.86
CA GLU A 50 5.09 3.76 14.03
C GLU A 50 3.79 4.14 13.29
N THR A 51 3.62 5.43 13.05
CA THR A 51 2.49 5.92 12.24
C THR A 51 2.64 5.37 10.81
N PRO A 52 1.64 4.65 10.29
CA PRO A 52 1.75 4.09 8.95
C PRO A 52 1.78 5.19 7.88
N PRO A 53 2.43 4.95 6.73
CA PRO A 53 2.37 5.86 5.60
C PRO A 53 0.93 6.00 5.08
N THR A 54 0.64 7.18 4.55
CA THR A 54 -0.67 7.59 4.02
C THR A 54 -0.61 7.95 2.54
N THR A 55 0.60 8.07 2.00
CA THR A 55 0.85 8.48 0.61
C THR A 55 1.83 7.53 -0.04
N ILE A 56 1.67 7.31 -1.34
CA ILE A 56 2.65 6.65 -2.19
C ILE A 56 3.05 7.57 -3.34
N ARG A 57 4.34 7.62 -3.66
CA ARG A 57 4.88 8.48 -4.71
C ARG A 57 5.90 7.73 -5.56
N SER A 58 5.83 7.93 -6.86
CA SER A 58 6.84 7.55 -7.85
C SER A 58 7.45 8.81 -8.48
N HIS A 59 8.33 8.65 -9.47
CA HIS A 59 8.91 9.81 -10.18
C HIS A 59 7.88 10.59 -11.00
N THR A 60 6.76 9.95 -11.36
CA THR A 60 5.76 10.47 -12.29
C THR A 60 4.36 10.57 -11.69
N MET A 61 4.12 9.95 -10.53
CA MET A 61 2.79 9.85 -9.93
C MET A 61 2.83 10.01 -8.41
N GLN A 62 1.71 10.45 -7.85
CA GLN A 62 1.44 10.42 -6.42
C GLN A 62 -0.01 9.99 -6.19
N ALA A 63 -0.22 9.12 -5.22
CA ALA A 63 -1.54 8.63 -4.82
C ALA A 63 -1.63 8.53 -3.29
N LYS A 64 -2.86 8.55 -2.76
CA LYS A 64 -3.09 8.21 -1.36
C LYS A 64 -3.05 6.70 -1.17
N ILE A 65 -2.66 6.28 0.03
CA ILE A 65 -2.79 4.88 0.46
C ILE A 65 -4.19 4.74 1.04
N ASP A 66 -5.02 3.94 0.37
CA ASP A 66 -6.37 3.67 0.81
C ASP A 66 -6.35 2.67 1.96
N ILE A 67 -7.25 2.85 2.92
CA ILE A 67 -7.42 1.93 4.02
C ILE A 67 -8.49 0.94 3.60
N ILE A 68 -8.20 -0.35 3.69
CA ILE A 68 -9.16 -1.41 3.36
C ILE A 68 -9.40 -2.28 4.59
N GLY A 69 -10.67 -2.49 4.91
CA GLY A 69 -11.10 -3.38 5.99
C GLY A 69 -11.08 -4.85 5.56
N LEU A 70 -10.98 -5.77 6.52
CA LEU A 70 -11.12 -7.20 6.24
C LEU A 70 -12.50 -7.52 5.65
N ASP A 71 -13.54 -6.81 6.11
CA ASP A 71 -14.90 -6.95 5.60
C ASP A 71 -15.03 -6.52 4.13
N GLU A 72 -14.34 -5.47 3.71
CA GLU A 72 -14.34 -5.00 2.32
C GLU A 72 -13.63 -5.99 1.39
N ILE A 73 -12.50 -6.56 1.84
CA ILE A 73 -11.81 -7.63 1.11
C ILE A 73 -12.73 -8.85 0.96
N ASN A 74 -13.37 -9.28 2.05
CA ASN A 74 -14.29 -10.42 2.03
C ASN A 74 -15.50 -10.16 1.13
N ALA A 75 -16.02 -8.93 1.11
CA ALA A 75 -17.12 -8.55 0.23
C ALA A 75 -16.71 -8.64 -1.25
N TYR A 76 -15.51 -8.17 -1.61
CA TYR A 76 -14.98 -8.27 -2.97
C TYR A 76 -14.77 -9.73 -3.41
N LEU A 77 -14.18 -10.56 -2.54
CA LEU A 77 -13.92 -11.97 -2.84
C LEU A 77 -15.21 -12.80 -2.99
N ARG A 78 -16.30 -12.44 -2.30
CA ARG A 78 -17.60 -13.13 -2.44
C ARG A 78 -18.34 -12.80 -3.73
N GLN A 79 -17.95 -11.74 -4.43
CA GLN A 79 -18.56 -11.35 -5.72
C GLN A 79 -17.79 -11.90 -6.94
N SER A 80 -16.69 -12.62 -6.71
CA SER A 80 -15.81 -13.23 -7.73
C SER A 80 -16.11 -14.72 -7.89
#